data_AF-A0A2U2N974-F1
#
_entry.id   AF-A0A2U2N974-F1
#
_cell.length_a   1.000
_cell.length_b   1.000
_cell.length_c   1.000
_cell.angle_alpha   90.00
_cell.angle_beta   90.00
_cell.angle_gamma   90.00
#
_symmetry.space_group_name_H-M   'P 1'
#
loop_
_entity.id
_entity.type
_entity.pdbx_description
1 polymer ?
#
loop_
_entity_poly.entity_id
_entity_poly.type
_entity_poly.pdbx_seq_one_letter_code
_entity_poly.pdbx_strand_id
1 'polypeptide(L)'
;MTDNARHFTDEELESAVYEDTGKIVRSKPVGESRWQTRMEGVVKMDDDGKYYRITWYRGNTEMQENEYYSGDFPEVHPVEKINATVETEFMTADEAESYSEEESLKEFLRLLADRQLDLLRKLEDERTSKDM
;
A
#
# COMPACT_ATOMS: atom_id res chain seq x y z
N MET A 1 19.45 12.04 4.77
CA MET A 1 18.36 11.53 3.91
C MET A 1 19.02 10.52 3.01
N THR A 2 18.89 9.23 3.30
CA THR A 2 19.61 8.19 2.56
C THR A 2 18.91 7.96 1.22
N ASP A 3 19.55 8.50 0.20
CA ASP A 3 19.25 8.40 -1.23
C ASP A 3 19.54 6.96 -1.71
N ASN A 4 18.85 5.97 -1.14
CA ASN A 4 18.95 4.59 -1.60
C ASN A 4 18.07 4.43 -2.84
N ALA A 5 18.53 4.98 -3.97
CA ALA A 5 17.95 4.70 -5.26
C ALA A 5 18.65 3.49 -5.89
N ARG A 6 17.88 2.58 -6.49
CA ARG A 6 18.40 1.50 -7.31
C ARG A 6 18.26 1.90 -8.78
N HIS A 7 19.31 1.69 -9.55
CA HIS A 7 19.23 1.79 -11.00
C HIS A 7 18.50 0.58 -11.55
N PHE A 8 17.48 0.80 -12.38
CA PHE A 8 16.80 -0.25 -13.13
C PHE A 8 17.01 -0.04 -14.62
N THR A 9 17.30 -1.12 -15.33
CA THR A 9 17.24 -1.19 -16.79
C THR A 9 15.79 -1.31 -17.28
N ASP A 10 15.57 -1.04 -18.57
CA ASP A 10 14.24 -1.20 -19.20
C ASP A 10 13.73 -2.64 -19.04
N GLU A 11 14.62 -3.63 -19.21
CA GLU A 11 14.33 -5.07 -19.06
C GLU A 11 13.96 -5.43 -17.62
N GLU A 12 14.70 -4.90 -16.62
CA GLU A 12 14.36 -5.13 -15.21
C GLU A 12 13.01 -4.51 -14.83
N LEU A 13 12.69 -3.33 -15.38
CA LEU A 13 11.38 -2.71 -15.18
C LEU A 13 10.27 -3.53 -15.83
N GLU A 14 10.51 -4.05 -17.03
CA GLU A 14 9.57 -4.93 -17.72
C GLU A 14 9.29 -6.19 -16.92
N SER A 15 10.35 -6.91 -16.52
CA SER A 15 10.23 -8.11 -15.68
C SER A 15 9.55 -7.81 -14.35
N ALA A 16 9.83 -6.66 -13.72
CA ALA A 16 9.16 -6.24 -12.50
C ALA A 16 7.66 -5.94 -12.74
N VAL A 17 7.30 -5.34 -13.87
CA VAL A 17 5.92 -4.98 -14.21
C VAL A 17 5.08 -6.21 -14.59
N TYR A 18 5.69 -7.21 -15.21
CA TYR A 18 5.08 -8.52 -15.48
C TYR A 18 5.18 -9.51 -14.32
N GLU A 19 5.78 -9.11 -13.19
CA GLU A 19 5.95 -9.90 -11.96
C GLU A 19 6.85 -11.14 -12.10
N ASP A 20 7.82 -11.12 -13.01
CA ASP A 20 8.81 -12.19 -13.19
C ASP A 20 9.97 -12.13 -12.19
N THR A 21 10.33 -10.93 -11.72
CA THR A 21 11.47 -10.68 -10.81
C THR A 21 11.07 -9.98 -9.51
N GLY A 22 9.77 -9.89 -9.24
CA GLY A 22 9.21 -9.23 -8.07
C GLY A 22 7.68 -9.17 -8.14
N LYS A 23 7.08 -8.46 -7.19
CA LYS A 23 5.61 -8.34 -7.08
C LYS A 23 5.17 -6.90 -6.98
N ILE A 24 4.19 -6.48 -7.79
CA ILE A 24 3.55 -5.18 -7.65
C ILE A 24 2.62 -5.21 -6.45
N VAL A 25 2.97 -4.46 -5.41
CA VAL A 25 2.18 -4.36 -4.17
C VAL A 25 1.10 -3.30 -4.30
N ARG A 26 1.36 -2.28 -5.10
CA ARG A 26 0.43 -1.20 -5.39
C ARG A 26 0.78 -0.58 -6.73
N SER A 27 -0.23 -0.19 -7.49
CA SER A 27 -0.07 0.68 -8.65
C SER A 27 -1.22 1.67 -8.77
N LYS A 28 -0.97 2.79 -9.44
CA LYS A 28 -2.00 3.79 -9.77
C LYS A 28 -1.61 4.55 -11.05
N PRO A 29 -2.57 5.03 -11.82
CA PRO A 29 -2.31 6.03 -12.86
C PRO A 29 -1.91 7.36 -12.21
N VAL A 30 -0.92 8.04 -12.79
CA VAL A 30 -0.46 9.39 -12.36
C VAL A 30 -0.46 10.40 -13.51
N GLY A 31 -0.70 9.95 -14.73
CA GLY A 31 -0.91 10.80 -15.90
C GLY A 31 -1.52 9.98 -17.02
N GLU A 32 -2.30 10.63 -17.87
CA GLU A 32 -3.01 9.96 -18.96
C GLU A 32 -2.87 10.77 -20.25
N SER A 33 -2.67 10.05 -21.35
CA SER A 33 -2.72 10.58 -22.70
C SER A 33 -3.59 9.67 -23.56
N ARG A 34 -3.85 10.09 -24.80
CA ARG A 34 -4.62 9.29 -25.76
C ARG A 34 -4.05 7.88 -25.97
N TRP A 35 -2.73 7.75 -25.90
CA TRP A 35 -2.01 6.54 -26.28
C TRP A 35 -1.50 5.75 -25.08
N GLN A 36 -1.15 6.45 -24.00
CA GLN A 36 -0.48 5.83 -22.88
C GLN A 36 -0.93 6.44 -21.57
N THR A 37 -0.94 5.61 -20.53
CA THR A 37 -1.13 6.03 -19.15
C THR A 37 0.18 5.88 -18.39
N ARG A 38 0.69 6.98 -17.84
CA ARG A 38 1.83 6.95 -16.93
C ARG A 38 1.38 6.33 -15.61
N MET A 39 2.01 5.22 -15.26
CA MET A 39 1.76 4.47 -14.03
C MET A 39 2.84 4.77 -13.00
N GLU A 40 2.45 4.81 -11.73
CA GLU A 40 3.36 4.75 -10.58
C GLU A 40 3.02 3.48 -9.80
N GLY A 41 4.04 2.67 -9.49
CA GLY A 41 3.88 1.44 -8.73
C GLY A 41 4.93 1.29 -7.64
N VAL A 42 4.60 0.46 -6.65
CA VAL A 42 5.53 -0.03 -5.64
C VAL A 42 5.72 -1.52 -5.90
N VAL A 43 6.94 -1.90 -6.26
CA VAL A 43 7.33 -3.30 -6.46
C VAL A 43 8.16 -3.76 -5.28
N LYS A 44 7.93 -4.99 -4.81
CA LYS A 44 8.86 -5.71 -3.94
C LYS A 44 9.73 -6.61 -4.81
N MET A 45 11.04 -6.41 -4.81
CA MET A 45 11.97 -7.19 -5.63
C MET A 45 12.34 -8.50 -4.93
N ASP A 46 12.55 -9.56 -5.71
CA ASP A 46 12.88 -10.90 -5.16
C ASP A 46 14.36 -11.06 -4.79
N ASP A 47 15.25 -10.30 -5.44
CA ASP A 47 16.70 -10.39 -5.27
C ASP A 47 17.21 -9.76 -3.96
N ASP A 48 16.67 -8.61 -3.58
CA ASP A 48 17.03 -7.87 -2.37
C ASP A 48 15.91 -7.80 -1.32
N GLY A 49 14.70 -8.22 -1.66
CA GLY A 49 13.53 -8.20 -0.78
C GLY A 49 13.00 -6.79 -0.45
N LYS A 50 13.56 -5.74 -1.05
CA LYS A 50 13.23 -4.34 -0.79
C LYS A 50 12.09 -3.86 -1.68
N TYR A 51 11.54 -2.70 -1.33
CA TYR A 51 10.46 -2.08 -2.10
C TYR A 51 10.98 -0.86 -2.83
N TYR A 52 10.57 -0.71 -4.10
CA TYR A 52 10.97 0.42 -4.94
C TYR A 52 9.75 1.06 -5.56
N ARG A 53 9.75 2.40 -5.62
CA ARG A 53 8.71 3.15 -6.35
C ARG A 53 9.16 3.34 -7.80
N ILE A 54 8.57 2.58 -8.71
CA ILE A 54 8.84 2.61 -10.15
C ILE A 54 7.78 3.36 -10.94
N THR A 55 8.11 3.75 -12.17
CA THR A 55 7.15 4.31 -13.13
C THR A 55 7.33 3.69 -14.50
N TRP A 56 6.23 3.44 -15.20
CA TRP A 56 6.22 2.97 -16.59
C TRP A 56 5.04 3.59 -17.34
N TYR A 57 5.04 3.46 -18.66
CA TYR A 57 3.90 3.86 -19.49
C TYR A 57 3.15 2.61 -19.92
N ARG A 58 1.88 2.52 -19.56
CA ARG A 58 0.99 1.45 -20.01
C ARG A 58 0.34 1.85 -21.32
N GLY A 59 0.42 1.00 -22.34
CA GLY A 59 -0.32 1.18 -23.58
C GLY A 59 -1.84 1.14 -23.35
N ASN A 60 -2.60 2.07 -23.94
CA ASN A 60 -4.06 2.15 -23.78
C ASN A 60 -4.84 1.44 -24.89
N THR A 61 -4.15 0.91 -25.91
CA THR A 61 -4.76 0.22 -27.04
C THR A 61 -4.13 -1.15 -27.20
N GLU A 62 -4.86 -2.10 -27.80
CA GLU A 62 -4.36 -3.47 -28.04
C GLU A 62 -3.11 -3.52 -28.94
N MET A 63 -2.82 -2.45 -29.67
CA MET A 63 -1.64 -2.33 -30.53
C MET A 63 -0.47 -1.59 -29.87
N GLN A 64 -0.60 -1.17 -28.60
CA GLN A 64 0.43 -0.43 -27.90
C GLN A 64 0.93 -1.24 -26.70
N GLU A 65 2.22 -1.53 -26.74
CA GLU A 65 2.95 -2.16 -25.66
C GLU A 65 3.23 -1.16 -24.53
N ASN A 66 3.67 -1.69 -23.40
CA ASN A 66 4.18 -0.84 -22.33
C ASN A 66 5.54 -0.26 -22.75
N GLU A 67 5.84 0.95 -22.31
CA GLU A 67 7.17 1.55 -22.45
C GLU A 67 7.82 1.72 -21.08
N TYR A 68 9.10 1.39 -21.05
CA TYR A 68 9.95 1.44 -19.86
C TYR A 68 11.10 2.42 -20.11
N TYR A 69 11.50 3.11 -19.05
CA TYR A 69 12.60 4.07 -19.11
C TYR A 69 13.50 3.81 -17.90
N SER A 70 14.69 3.31 -18.20
CA SER A 70 15.75 3.07 -17.23
C SER A 70 16.09 4.32 -16.45
N GLY A 71 16.49 4.11 -15.21
CA GLY A 71 16.77 5.20 -14.29
C GLY A 71 16.85 4.75 -12.86
N ASP A 72 17.07 5.74 -11.99
CA ASP A 72 17.22 5.52 -10.57
C ASP A 72 15.85 5.67 -9.87
N PHE A 73 15.41 4.60 -9.23
CA PHE A 73 14.13 4.55 -8.53
C PHE A 73 14.33 4.43 -7.03
N PRO A 74 13.63 5.24 -6.22
CA PRO A 74 13.87 5.28 -4.78
C PRO A 74 13.34 4.04 -4.08
N GLU A 75 14.14 3.51 -3.15
CA GLU A 75 13.69 2.55 -2.14
C GLU A 75 12.60 3.20 -1.27
N VAL A 76 11.55 2.44 -0.97
CA VAL A 76 10.44 2.83 -0.11
C VAL A 76 10.22 1.76 0.95
N HIS A 77 9.52 2.11 2.03
CA HIS A 77 9.18 1.16 3.08
C HIS A 77 7.67 1.22 3.37
N PRO A 78 7.02 0.08 3.64
CA PRO A 78 5.64 0.08 4.09
C PRO A 78 5.55 0.83 5.42
N VAL A 79 4.61 1.77 5.50
CA VAL A 79 4.27 2.46 6.74
C VAL A 79 2.82 2.15 7.04
N GLU A 80 2.57 1.52 8.19
CA GLU A 80 1.21 1.33 8.67
C GLU A 80 0.66 2.67 9.15
N LYS A 81 -0.45 3.12 8.55
CA LYS A 81 -1.16 4.31 8.98
C LYS A 81 -2.50 3.93 9.56
N ILE A 82 -2.73 4.27 10.82
CA ILE A 82 -4.03 4.16 11.47
C ILE A 82 -4.80 5.45 11.18
N ASN A 83 -5.86 5.35 10.38
CA ASN A 83 -6.82 6.45 10.22
C ASN A 83 -8.00 6.17 11.16
N ALA A 84 -8.16 6.95 12.22
CA ALA A 84 -9.40 7.01 12.97
C ALA A 84 -10.34 7.98 12.23
N THR A 85 -11.42 7.46 11.65
CA THR A 85 -12.46 8.28 11.03
C THR A 85 -13.53 8.58 12.07
N VAL A 86 -13.92 9.84 12.21
CA VAL A 86 -15.12 10.23 12.96
C VAL A 86 -16.25 10.31 11.95
N GLU A 87 -17.24 9.44 12.07
CA GLU A 87 -18.46 9.48 11.26
C GLU A 87 -19.53 10.26 12.03
N THR A 88 -20.16 11.22 11.36
CA THR A 88 -21.30 11.95 11.92
C THR A 88 -22.58 11.28 11.46
N GLU A 89 -23.29 10.66 12.40
CA GLU A 89 -24.63 10.14 12.16
C GLU A 89 -25.68 11.23 12.43
N PHE A 90 -26.70 11.30 11.58
CA PHE A 90 -27.86 12.15 11.81
C PHE A 90 -28.98 11.29 12.34
N MET A 91 -29.49 11.64 13.52
CA MET A 91 -30.55 10.92 14.21
C MET A 91 -31.65 11.90 14.65
N THR A 92 -32.86 11.37 14.84
CA THR A 92 -34.01 12.11 15.37
C THR A 92 -33.82 12.41 16.86
N ALA A 93 -34.60 13.34 17.41
CA ALA A 93 -34.53 13.68 18.84
C ALA A 93 -34.82 12.47 19.74
N ASP A 94 -35.78 11.63 19.37
CA ASP A 94 -36.14 10.42 20.11
C ASP A 94 -35.00 9.37 20.07
N GLU A 95 -34.31 9.24 18.94
CA GLU A 95 -33.14 8.35 18.80
C GLU A 95 -31.95 8.87 19.62
N ALA A 96 -31.73 10.19 19.65
CA ALA A 96 -30.68 10.81 20.43
C ALA A 96 -30.88 10.62 21.94
N GLU A 97 -32.13 10.63 22.44
CA GLU A 97 -32.45 10.34 23.84
C GLU A 97 -32.19 8.87 24.21
N SER A 98 -32.27 7.96 23.24
CA SER A 98 -31.93 6.54 23.41
C SER A 98 -30.43 6.24 23.22
N TYR A 99 -29.68 7.19 22.66
CA TYR A 99 -28.26 7.05 22.39
C TYR A 99 -27.44 7.27 23.67
N SER A 100 -26.65 6.27 24.04
CA SER A 100 -25.69 6.38 25.13
C SER A 100 -24.29 6.60 24.56
N GLU A 101 -23.79 7.84 24.65
CA GLU A 101 -22.39 8.17 24.33
C GLU A 101 -21.41 7.27 25.10
N GLU A 102 -21.75 6.90 26.35
CA GLU A 102 -20.92 6.03 27.17
C GLU A 102 -20.80 4.62 26.60
N GLU A 103 -21.90 4.03 26.09
CA GLU A 103 -21.87 2.69 25.49
C GLU A 103 -21.14 2.69 24.14
N SER A 104 -21.31 3.74 23.34
CA SER A 104 -20.56 3.93 22.09
C SER A 104 -19.05 4.04 22.34
N LEU A 105 -18.64 4.84 23.33
CA LEU A 105 -17.24 4.96 23.72
C LEU A 105 -16.67 3.65 24.29
N LYS A 106 -17.43 2.91 25.09
CA LYS A 106 -17.02 1.59 25.60
C LYS A 106 -16.79 0.61 24.46
N GLU A 107 -17.70 0.54 23.49
CA GLU A 107 -17.57 -0.36 22.36
C GLU A 107 -16.39 0.04 21.46
N PHE A 108 -16.19 1.33 21.22
CA PHE A 108 -15.01 1.82 20.50
C PHE A 108 -13.70 1.46 21.19
N LEU A 109 -13.60 1.69 22.51
CA LEU A 109 -12.41 1.33 23.30
C LEU A 109 -12.17 -0.18 23.31
N ARG A 110 -13.23 -0.99 23.34
CA ARG A 110 -13.15 -2.45 23.23
C ARG A 110 -12.60 -2.87 21.88
N LEU A 111 -13.12 -2.34 20.78
CA LEU A 111 -12.65 -2.64 19.43
C LEU A 111 -11.17 -2.26 19.26
N LEU A 112 -10.74 -1.12 19.81
CA LEU A 112 -9.34 -0.73 19.83
C LEU A 112 -8.47 -1.70 20.63
N ALA A 113 -8.91 -2.11 21.82
CA ALA A 113 -8.18 -3.06 22.66
C ALA A 113 -8.03 -4.43 22.00
N ASP A 114 -9.10 -4.97 21.43
CA ASP A 114 -9.09 -6.23 20.70
C ASP A 114 -8.12 -6.17 19.51
N ARG A 115 -8.11 -5.03 18.79
CA ARG A 115 -7.18 -4.83 17.67
C ARG A 115 -5.72 -4.73 18.12
N GLN A 116 -5.45 -4.05 19.23
CA GLN A 116 -4.08 -3.98 19.79
C GLN A 116 -3.58 -5.36 20.19
N LEU A 117 -4.44 -6.18 20.80
CA LEU A 117 -4.10 -7.55 21.18
C LEU A 117 -3.76 -8.42 19.97
N ASP A 118 -4.54 -8.29 18.89
CA ASP A 118 -4.28 -9.01 17.63
C ASP A 118 -2.94 -8.62 16.98
N LEU A 119 -2.57 -7.34 17.04
CA LEU A 119 -1.27 -6.87 16.55
C LEU A 119 -0.12 -7.44 17.39
N LEU A 120 -0.27 -7.44 18.71
CA LEU A 120 0.74 -8.01 19.61
C LEU A 120 0.94 -9.51 19.35
N ARG A 121 -0.14 -10.27 19.15
CA ARG A 121 -0.06 -11.69 18.80
C ARG A 121 0.69 -11.94 17.49
N LYS A 122 0.41 -11.16 16.45
CA LYS A 122 1.13 -11.27 15.17
C LYS A 122 2.62 -10.98 15.31
N LEU A 123 2.97 -9.98 16.11
CA LEU A 123 4.37 -9.66 16.41
C LEU A 123 5.06 -10.77 17.21
N GLU A 124 4.36 -11.40 18.14
CA GLU A 124 4.87 -12.58 18.87
C GLU A 124 5.10 -13.75 17.91
N ASP A 125 4.11 -14.10 17.09
CA ASP A 125 4.21 -15.18 16.10
C ASP A 125 5.42 -14.97 15.15
N GLU A 126 5.59 -13.74 14.63
CA GLU A 126 6.73 -13.38 13.79
C GLU A 126 8.08 -13.47 14.52
N ARG A 127 8.12 -13.20 15.84
CA ARG A 127 9.34 -13.33 16.64
C ARG A 127 9.70 -14.79 16.88
N THR A 128 8.74 -15.62 17.29
CA THR A 128 8.97 -17.07 17.50
C THR A 128 9.35 -17.80 16.22
N SER A 129 8.84 -17.36 15.07
CA SER A 129 9.20 -17.92 13.75
C SER A 129 10.65 -17.59 13.33
N LYS A 130 11.23 -16.47 13.81
CA LYS A 130 12.62 -16.10 13.52
C LYS A 130 13.67 -16.76 14.42
N ASP A 131 13.26 -17.29 15.57
CA ASP A 131 14.15 -17.96 16.54
C ASP A 131 14.23 -19.48 16.33
N MET A 132 13.57 -20.03 15.29
CA MET A 132 13.63 -21.44 14.86
C MET A 132 14.43 -21.60 13.56
#